data_AF-D9WC71-F1
#
_entry.id   AF-D9WC71-F1
#
_cell.length_a   1.000
_cell.length_b   1.000
_cell.length_c   1.000
_cell.angle_alpha   90.00
_cell.angle_beta   90.00
_cell.angle_gamma   90.00
#
_symmetry.space_group_name_H-M   'P 1'
#
loop_
_entity.id
_entity.type
_entity.pdbx_description
1 polymer ?
#
loop_
_entity_poly.entity_id
_entity_poly.type
_entity_poly.pdbx_seq_one_letter_code
_entity_poly.pdbx_strand_id
1 'polypeptide(L)'
;TTPPALLIAGIGTRDERRAGAFQDFVRELGAQHPDLPVAGGLTGPGAPPLSDAVARLVGEGVTRFAVVPLSLVPVEHPRDGVAAALAQEAERHADASFVFGRPLGPDPRLLRVLERRLDEALGGGRRSPSDRSRTTVLLVGDGSPLPEGNAEVHRAARLLWEGRGFAGVETAFASLAAPDVPSGLDRCVRLGAQRIVVLPVFPVRR
;
A
#
# COMPACT_ATOMS: atom_id res chain seq x y z
N THR A 1 27.74 15.53 1.74
CA THR A 1 26.80 15.42 0.60
C THR A 1 25.41 15.72 1.09
N THR A 2 24.64 16.54 0.38
CA THR A 2 23.23 16.80 0.70
C THR A 2 22.45 15.47 0.70
N PRO A 3 21.62 15.19 1.72
CA PRO A 3 20.80 13.99 1.74
C PRO A 3 19.82 14.01 0.55
N PRO A 4 19.50 12.84 -0.05
CA PRO A 4 18.51 12.78 -1.11
C PRO A 4 17.12 13.19 -0.57
N ALA A 5 16.32 13.85 -1.39
CA ALA A 5 14.92 14.08 -1.08
C ALA A 5 14.13 12.76 -1.09
N LEU A 6 13.20 12.60 -0.17
CA LEU A 6 12.31 11.47 -0.13
C LEU A 6 11.09 11.75 -1.00
N LEU A 7 10.93 10.95 -2.05
CA LEU A 7 9.81 11.03 -2.98
C LEU A 7 8.86 9.83 -2.76
N ILE A 8 7.66 10.08 -2.26
CA ILE A 8 6.64 9.05 -2.10
C ILE A 8 5.84 8.93 -3.41
N ALA A 9 5.89 7.76 -4.04
CA ALA A 9 5.14 7.51 -5.27
C ALA A 9 3.89 6.69 -4.97
N GLY A 10 2.72 7.30 -5.09
CA GLY A 10 1.43 6.63 -4.96
C GLY A 10 0.90 6.11 -6.29
N ILE A 11 0.05 5.08 -6.25
CA ILE A 11 -0.64 4.60 -7.44
C ILE A 11 -1.81 5.53 -7.76
N GLY A 12 -1.95 5.90 -9.03
CA GLY A 12 -3.03 6.76 -9.49
C GLY A 12 -4.43 6.24 -9.14
N THR A 13 -5.29 7.16 -8.73
CA THR A 13 -6.67 6.87 -8.32
C THR A 13 -7.61 8.00 -8.74
N ARG A 14 -8.83 7.63 -9.13
CA ARG A 14 -9.93 8.59 -9.37
C ARG A 14 -10.74 8.86 -8.10
N ASP A 15 -10.45 8.16 -7.02
CA ASP A 15 -11.10 8.36 -5.72
C ASP A 15 -10.44 9.52 -4.99
N GLU A 16 -11.15 10.65 -4.92
CA GLU A 16 -10.67 11.88 -4.27
C GLU A 16 -10.32 11.67 -2.79
N ARG A 17 -10.99 10.74 -2.10
CA ARG A 17 -10.68 10.44 -0.69
C ARG A 17 -9.34 9.74 -0.56
N ARG A 18 -9.05 8.79 -1.46
CA ARG A 18 -7.75 8.11 -1.51
C ARG A 18 -6.63 9.09 -1.89
N ALA A 19 -6.87 9.95 -2.87
CA ALA A 19 -5.91 11.00 -3.24
C ALA A 19 -5.67 11.98 -2.08
N GLY A 20 -6.72 12.46 -1.41
CA GLY A 20 -6.60 13.36 -0.26
C GLY A 20 -5.83 12.73 0.90
N ALA A 21 -6.14 11.50 1.29
CA ALA A 21 -5.43 10.87 2.39
C ALA A 21 -4.00 10.41 2.02
N PHE A 22 -3.68 10.22 0.74
CA PHE A 22 -2.27 10.15 0.27
C PHE A 22 -1.55 11.47 0.51
N GLN A 23 -2.15 12.60 0.12
CA GLN A 23 -1.56 13.93 0.34
C GLN A 23 -1.37 14.22 1.83
N ASP A 24 -2.37 13.88 2.65
CA ASP A 24 -2.30 14.03 4.11
C ASP A 24 -1.13 13.22 4.68
N PHE A 25 -0.93 11.98 4.21
CA PHE A 25 0.19 11.14 4.63
C PHE A 25 1.54 11.75 4.26
N VAL A 26 1.71 12.22 3.02
CA VAL A 26 2.97 12.85 2.57
C VAL A 26 3.26 14.12 3.38
N ARG A 27 2.23 14.94 3.63
CA ARG A 27 2.35 16.15 4.43
C ARG A 27 2.75 15.85 5.88
N GLU A 28 2.08 14.88 6.51
CA GLU A 28 2.42 14.46 7.88
C GLU A 28 3.83 13.90 7.95
N LEU A 29 4.23 13.08 6.97
CA LEU A 29 5.58 12.52 6.90
C LEU A 29 6.64 13.64 6.80
N GLY A 30 6.40 14.67 5.99
CA GLY A 30 7.29 15.84 5.92
C GLY A 30 7.33 16.62 7.23
N ALA A 31 6.19 16.83 7.89
CA ALA A 31 6.12 17.54 9.17
C ALA A 31 6.89 16.81 10.29
N GLN A 32 6.91 15.47 10.28
CA GLN A 32 7.67 14.65 11.23
C GLN A 32 9.18 14.57 10.91
N HIS A 33 9.60 15.02 9.73
CA HIS A 33 10.99 14.97 9.26
C HIS A 33 11.44 16.32 8.66
N PRO A 34 11.54 17.39 9.46
CA PRO A 34 11.83 18.74 8.96
C PRO A 34 13.20 18.89 8.27
N ASP A 35 14.16 18.02 8.60
CA ASP A 35 15.51 18.02 8.01
C ASP A 35 15.58 17.26 6.67
N LEU A 36 14.48 16.68 6.21
CA LEU A 36 14.40 15.87 4.99
C LEU A 36 13.41 16.52 4.02
N PRO A 37 13.82 16.88 2.79
CA PRO A 37 12.86 17.28 1.77
C PRO A 37 11.96 16.10 1.43
N VAL A 38 10.67 16.21 1.76
CA VAL A 38 9.65 15.19 1.49
C VAL A 38 8.66 15.73 0.47
N ALA A 39 8.39 14.95 -0.57
CA ALA A 39 7.33 15.21 -1.54
C ALA A 39 6.70 13.90 -1.97
N GLY A 40 5.57 13.98 -2.66
CA GLY A 40 4.95 12.81 -3.24
C GLY A 40 3.88 13.15 -4.24
N GLY A 41 3.61 12.20 -5.13
CA GLY A 41 2.58 12.32 -6.14
C GLY A 41 2.14 10.96 -6.67
N LEU A 42 1.07 10.99 -7.46
CA LEU A 42 0.42 9.81 -7.99
C LEU A 42 0.91 9.50 -9.41
N THR A 43 1.13 8.21 -9.69
CA THR A 43 1.46 7.72 -11.03
C THR A 43 0.16 7.37 -11.75
N GLY A 44 -0.32 8.27 -12.63
CA GLY A 44 -1.57 8.12 -13.37
C GLY A 44 -2.65 9.11 -12.89
N PRO A 45 -3.94 8.69 -12.82
CA PRO A 45 -5.02 9.60 -12.45
C PRO A 45 -4.93 10.09 -11.00
N GLY A 46 -5.48 11.27 -10.74
CA GLY A 46 -5.50 11.89 -9.42
C GLY A 46 -4.42 12.97 -9.25
N ALA A 47 -4.47 13.69 -8.14
CA ALA A 47 -3.58 14.80 -7.84
C ALA A 47 -2.91 14.62 -6.45
N PRO A 48 -1.71 15.20 -6.25
CA PRO A 48 -0.85 15.80 -7.26
C PRO A 48 -0.19 14.71 -8.14
N PRO A 49 0.09 14.98 -9.42
CA PRO A 49 0.88 14.07 -10.24
C PRO A 49 2.31 14.00 -9.72
N LEU A 50 2.97 12.85 -9.90
CA LEU A 50 4.37 12.65 -9.48
C LEU A 50 5.33 13.68 -10.11
N SER A 51 5.08 14.07 -11.37
CA SER A 51 5.87 15.07 -12.10
C SER A 51 5.93 16.42 -11.39
N ASP A 52 4.82 16.87 -10.80
CA ASP A 52 4.77 18.18 -10.13
C ASP A 52 5.62 18.17 -8.85
N ALA A 53 5.60 17.04 -8.13
CA ALA A 53 6.43 16.85 -6.94
C ALA A 53 7.93 16.86 -7.29
N VAL A 54 8.31 16.22 -8.41
CA VAL A 54 9.70 16.22 -8.89
C VAL A 54 10.11 17.61 -9.37
N ALA A 55 9.33 18.23 -10.26
CA ALA A 55 9.64 19.55 -10.81
C ALA A 55 9.80 20.62 -9.72
N ARG A 56 8.93 20.59 -8.68
CA ARG A 56 9.06 21.48 -7.52
C ARG A 56 10.38 21.29 -6.80
N LEU A 57 10.74 20.05 -6.43
CA LEU A 57 11.98 19.77 -5.71
C LEU A 57 13.22 20.09 -6.57
N VAL A 58 13.18 19.82 -7.87
CA VAL A 58 14.24 20.22 -8.80
C VAL A 58 14.40 21.75 -8.83
N GLY A 59 13.29 22.50 -8.87
CA GLY A 59 13.30 23.97 -8.78
C GLY A 59 13.86 24.51 -7.47
N GLU A 60 13.83 23.72 -6.39
CA GLU A 60 14.45 24.00 -5.09
C GLU A 60 15.95 23.58 -5.03
N GLY A 61 16.50 23.08 -6.14
CA GLY A 61 17.91 22.66 -6.25
C GLY A 61 18.18 21.20 -5.87
N VAL A 62 17.14 20.38 -5.70
CA VAL A 62 17.31 18.95 -5.41
C VAL A 62 17.70 18.19 -6.68
N THR A 63 18.80 17.44 -6.60
CA THR A 63 19.32 16.61 -7.70
C THR A 63 19.33 15.11 -7.36
N ARG A 64 18.98 14.73 -6.14
CA ARG A 64 19.01 13.34 -5.67
C ARG A 64 17.71 12.97 -4.99
N PHE A 65 17.10 11.89 -5.44
CA PHE A 65 15.80 11.42 -4.97
C PHE A 65 15.91 9.96 -4.49
N ALA A 66 15.39 9.69 -3.31
CA ALA A 66 15.10 8.35 -2.82
C ALA A 66 13.59 8.13 -2.98
N VAL A 67 13.20 7.24 -3.90
CA VAL A 67 11.79 7.04 -4.25
C VAL A 67 11.23 5.83 -3.53
N VAL A 68 10.10 5.99 -2.83
CA VAL A 68 9.43 4.91 -2.10
C VAL A 68 8.02 4.71 -2.67
N PRO A 69 7.74 3.57 -3.33
CA PRO A 69 6.40 3.22 -3.76
C PRO A 69 5.48 2.98 -2.57
N LEU A 70 4.36 3.71 -2.49
CA LEU A 70 3.32 3.47 -1.51
C LEU A 70 2.38 2.35 -1.99
N SER A 71 2.94 1.14 -2.16
CA SER A 71 2.19 -0.07 -2.48
C SER A 71 2.62 -1.22 -1.58
N LEU A 72 1.66 -2.10 -1.26
CA LEU A 72 1.91 -3.35 -0.54
C LEU A 72 2.32 -4.49 -1.46
N VAL A 73 2.20 -4.27 -2.76
CA VAL A 73 2.36 -5.24 -3.82
C VAL A 73 3.32 -4.63 -4.85
N PRO A 74 4.28 -5.38 -5.42
CA PRO A 74 5.05 -4.94 -6.56
C PRO A 74 4.08 -4.54 -7.69
N VAL A 75 4.03 -3.25 -7.98
CA VAL A 75 3.26 -2.72 -9.10
C VAL A 75 4.26 -2.23 -10.13
N GLU A 76 4.86 -3.19 -10.83
CA GLU A 76 5.76 -2.88 -11.93
C GLU A 76 5.12 -3.36 -13.22
N HIS A 77 4.39 -2.45 -13.87
CA HIS A 77 4.14 -2.57 -15.30
C HIS A 77 5.23 -1.76 -16.02
N PRO A 78 5.93 -2.34 -17.02
CA PRO A 78 7.05 -1.69 -17.70
C PRO A 78 6.74 -0.32 -18.34
N ARG A 79 5.46 0.00 -18.55
CA ARG A 79 5.02 1.22 -19.24
C ARG A 79 4.27 2.22 -18.35
N ASP A 80 3.60 1.75 -17.30
CA ASP A 80 2.64 2.56 -16.53
C ASP A 80 2.90 2.53 -15.01
N GLY A 81 3.99 1.89 -14.58
CA GLY A 81 4.41 1.82 -13.19
C GLY A 81 5.26 3.01 -12.74
N VAL A 82 5.58 3.05 -11.44
CA VAL A 82 6.44 4.10 -10.86
C VAL A 82 7.78 4.21 -11.58
N ALA A 83 8.40 3.08 -11.94
CA ALA A 83 9.66 3.06 -12.67
C ALA A 83 9.57 3.79 -14.03
N ALA A 84 8.48 3.59 -14.78
CA ALA A 84 8.27 4.25 -16.07
C ALA A 84 8.05 5.77 -15.90
N ALA A 85 7.28 6.17 -14.88
CA ALA A 85 7.10 7.58 -14.55
C ALA A 85 8.44 8.26 -14.20
N LEU A 86 9.27 7.61 -13.38
CA LEU A 86 10.59 8.14 -13.02
C LEU A 86 11.57 8.18 -14.20
N ALA A 87 11.50 7.23 -15.13
CA ALA A 87 12.33 7.25 -16.33
C ALA A 87 12.02 8.50 -17.18
N GLN A 88 10.75 8.87 -17.32
CA GLN A 88 10.36 10.12 -18.00
C GLN A 88 10.88 11.36 -17.25
N GLU A 89 10.85 11.35 -15.92
CA GLU A 89 11.39 12.47 -15.13
C GLU A 89 12.92 12.58 -15.25
N ALA A 90 13.63 11.45 -15.35
CA ALA A 90 15.07 11.45 -15.60
C ALA A 90 15.43 12.02 -16.98
N GLU A 91 14.59 11.81 -17.99
CA GLU A 91 14.76 12.45 -19.31
C GLU A 91 14.49 13.97 -19.26
N ARG A 92 13.51 14.41 -18.46
CA ARG A 92 13.17 15.85 -18.28
C ARG A 92 14.20 16.61 -17.45
N HIS A 93 14.84 15.93 -16.50
CA HIS A 93 15.74 16.53 -15.53
C HIS A 93 17.09 15.81 -15.55
N ALA A 94 17.98 16.17 -16.49
CA ALA A 94 19.25 15.49 -16.72
C ALA A 94 20.19 15.43 -15.50
N ASP A 95 20.12 16.41 -14.60
CA ASP A 95 20.92 16.46 -13.37
C ASP A 95 20.26 15.71 -12.19
N ALA A 96 19.03 15.22 -12.35
CA ALA A 96 18.31 14.48 -11.32
C ALA A 96 18.65 12.98 -11.35
N SER A 97 18.93 12.43 -10.17
CA SER A 97 19.18 11.00 -9.98
C SER A 97 18.14 10.39 -9.06
N PHE A 98 17.61 9.23 -9.44
CA PHE A 98 16.55 8.55 -8.71
C PHE A 98 17.04 7.18 -8.23
N VAL A 99 16.96 6.94 -6.93
CA VAL A 99 17.24 5.64 -6.32
C VAL A 99 15.92 5.03 -5.88
N PHE A 100 15.61 3.86 -6.44
CA PHE A 100 14.35 3.18 -6.19
C PHE A 100 14.43 2.31 -4.94
N GLY A 101 13.57 2.61 -3.97
CA GLY A 101 13.34 1.78 -2.79
C GLY A 101 12.46 0.58 -3.14
N ARG A 102 12.48 -0.43 -2.26
CA ARG A 102 11.54 -1.56 -2.37
C ARG A 102 10.12 -1.08 -2.06
N PRO A 103 9.08 -1.64 -2.70
CA PRO A 103 7.72 -1.51 -2.22
C PRO A 103 7.63 -1.92 -0.75
N LEU A 104 6.67 -1.36 -0.02
CA LEU A 104 6.54 -1.62 1.41
C LEU A 104 6.35 -3.12 1.72
N GLY A 105 5.65 -3.84 0.84
CA GLY A 105 5.40 -5.27 0.99
C GLY A 105 4.63 -5.61 2.27
N PRO A 106 4.52 -6.90 2.63
CA PRO A 106 3.92 -7.33 3.89
C PRO A 106 4.90 -7.16 5.07
N ASP A 107 5.41 -5.95 5.27
CA ASP A 107 6.30 -5.61 6.39
C ASP A 107 5.60 -5.89 7.74
N PRO A 108 6.28 -6.46 8.75
CA PRO A 108 5.68 -6.72 10.07
C PRO A 108 5.00 -5.50 10.71
N ARG A 109 5.47 -4.27 10.44
CA ARG A 109 4.82 -3.04 10.92
C ARG A 109 3.45 -2.84 10.28
N LEU A 110 3.31 -3.12 8.99
CA LEU A 110 2.03 -3.02 8.28
C LEU A 110 1.07 -4.10 8.74
N LEU A 111 1.56 -5.33 8.97
CA LEU A 111 0.74 -6.40 9.54
C LEU A 111 0.20 -6.03 10.93
N ARG A 112 0.98 -5.31 11.75
CA ARG A 112 0.50 -4.77 13.04
C ARG A 112 -0.56 -3.68 12.86
N VAL A 113 -0.46 -2.84 11.83
CA VAL A 113 -1.52 -1.87 11.50
C VAL A 113 -2.80 -2.59 11.08
N LEU A 114 -2.70 -3.61 10.23
CA LEU A 114 -3.82 -4.46 9.83
C LEU A 114 -4.46 -5.17 11.04
N GLU A 115 -3.65 -5.73 11.92
CA GLU A 115 -4.12 -6.35 13.17
C GLU A 115 -4.88 -5.35 14.05
N ARG A 116 -4.34 -4.14 14.23
CA ARG A 116 -5.02 -3.08 15.00
C ARG A 116 -6.36 -2.69 14.37
N ARG A 117 -6.41 -2.53 13.04
CA ARG A 117 -7.67 -2.22 12.33
C ARG A 117 -8.70 -3.32 12.47
N LEU A 118 -8.25 -4.58 12.47
CA LEU A 118 -9.11 -5.73 12.70
C LEU A 118 -9.66 -5.71 14.14
N ASP A 119 -8.81 -5.48 15.14
CA ASP A 119 -9.26 -5.43 16.54
C ASP A 119 -10.23 -4.26 16.78
N GLU A 120 -9.99 -3.10 16.16
CA GLU A 120 -10.93 -1.97 16.12
C GLU A 120 -12.30 -2.40 15.57
N ALA A 121 -12.32 -3.11 14.43
CA ALA A 121 -13.56 -3.62 13.83
C ALA A 121 -14.28 -4.66 14.71
N LEU A 122 -13.57 -5.36 15.59
CA LEU A 122 -14.15 -6.31 16.53
C LEU A 122 -14.71 -5.65 17.81
N GLY A 123 -14.65 -4.33 17.93
CA GLY A 123 -15.12 -3.57 19.10
C GLY A 123 -14.00 -2.90 19.91
N GLY A 124 -12.77 -2.85 19.37
CA GLY A 124 -11.61 -2.25 20.02
C GLY A 124 -11.02 -3.09 21.14
N GLY A 125 -9.98 -2.52 21.79
CA GLY A 125 -9.25 -3.14 22.89
C GLY A 125 -8.12 -4.07 22.45
N ARG A 126 -7.19 -4.33 23.38
CA ARG A 126 -6.08 -5.27 23.17
C ARG A 126 -6.62 -6.70 23.25
N ARG A 127 -6.38 -7.51 22.22
CA ARG A 127 -6.87 -8.90 22.15
C ARG A 127 -5.73 -9.90 22.25
N SER A 128 -6.02 -11.01 22.92
CA SER A 128 -5.19 -12.20 22.94
C SER A 128 -5.49 -13.10 21.73
N PRO A 129 -4.60 -14.04 21.38
CA PRO A 129 -4.88 -15.05 20.36
C PRO A 129 -6.18 -15.83 20.61
N SER A 130 -6.52 -16.15 21.87
CA SER A 130 -7.76 -16.84 22.22
C SER A 130 -9.02 -16.03 21.88
N ASP A 131 -8.97 -14.70 22.00
CA ASP A 131 -10.12 -13.82 21.68
C ASP A 131 -10.45 -13.81 20.18
N ARG A 132 -9.49 -14.20 19.34
CA ARG A 132 -9.59 -14.21 17.88
C ARG A 132 -9.86 -15.60 17.30
N SER A 133 -9.89 -16.64 18.14
CA SER A 133 -10.07 -18.05 17.76
C SER A 133 -11.33 -18.36 16.96
N ARG A 134 -12.35 -17.49 17.02
CA ARG A 134 -13.61 -17.61 16.26
C ARG A 134 -13.68 -16.70 15.03
N THR A 135 -12.62 -15.95 14.75
CA THR A 135 -12.58 -14.93 13.70
C THR A 135 -11.78 -15.45 12.51
N THR A 136 -12.44 -15.52 11.36
CA THR A 136 -11.82 -15.71 10.05
C THR A 136 -11.64 -14.35 9.40
N VAL A 137 -10.48 -14.10 8.81
CA VAL A 137 -10.20 -12.87 8.07
C VAL A 137 -10.34 -13.15 6.59
N LEU A 138 -11.09 -12.32 5.88
CA LEU A 138 -11.05 -12.26 4.42
C LEU A 138 -10.20 -11.06 4.02
N LEU A 139 -8.95 -11.31 3.64
CA LEU A 139 -8.00 -10.29 3.21
C LEU A 139 -8.24 -9.94 1.73
N VAL A 140 -8.61 -8.70 1.44
CA VAL A 140 -9.04 -8.27 0.10
C VAL A 140 -8.02 -7.36 -0.58
N GLY A 141 -7.37 -7.86 -1.62
CA GLY A 141 -6.51 -7.06 -2.51
C GLY A 141 -7.29 -6.43 -3.68
N ASP A 142 -6.69 -5.48 -4.40
CA ASP A 142 -7.36 -4.88 -5.57
C ASP A 142 -7.38 -5.90 -6.73
N GLY A 143 -6.37 -6.78 -6.73
CA GLY A 143 -6.06 -7.73 -7.78
C GLY A 143 -5.19 -7.11 -8.86
N SER A 144 -4.34 -7.95 -9.44
CA SER A 144 -3.33 -7.57 -10.41
C SER A 144 -3.41 -8.50 -11.62
N PRO A 145 -3.16 -7.98 -12.84
CA PRO A 145 -2.94 -8.85 -14.00
C PRO A 145 -1.62 -9.63 -13.89
N LEU A 146 -0.70 -9.18 -13.03
CA LEU A 146 0.59 -9.84 -12.80
C LEU A 146 0.47 -10.82 -11.61
N PRO A 147 0.80 -12.12 -11.80
CA PRO A 147 0.73 -13.13 -10.74
C PRO A 147 1.52 -12.78 -9.48
N GLU A 148 2.68 -12.15 -9.64
CA GLU A 148 3.56 -11.71 -8.55
C GLU A 148 2.83 -10.71 -7.64
N GLY A 149 1.96 -9.89 -8.24
CA GLY A 149 1.17 -8.94 -7.50
C GLY A 149 0.15 -9.62 -6.58
N ASN A 150 -0.54 -10.63 -7.10
CA ASN A 150 -1.51 -11.41 -6.33
C ASN A 150 -0.82 -12.28 -5.27
N ALA A 151 0.39 -12.79 -5.56
CA ALA A 151 1.19 -13.60 -4.64
C ALA A 151 1.53 -12.85 -3.34
N GLU A 152 1.79 -11.54 -3.40
CA GLU A 152 2.06 -10.76 -2.17
C GLU A 152 0.84 -10.65 -1.26
N VAL A 153 -0.40 -10.66 -1.79
CA VAL A 153 -1.61 -10.70 -0.96
C VAL A 153 -1.71 -12.03 -0.23
N HIS A 154 -1.41 -13.15 -0.91
CA HIS A 154 -1.34 -14.46 -0.27
C HIS A 154 -0.23 -14.54 0.79
N ARG A 155 0.93 -13.94 0.50
CA ARG A 155 2.03 -13.84 1.47
C ARG A 155 1.62 -13.02 2.69
N ALA A 156 0.97 -11.87 2.49
CA ALA A 156 0.43 -11.05 3.57
C ALA A 156 -0.59 -11.82 4.42
N ALA A 157 -1.49 -12.57 3.77
CA ALA A 157 -2.48 -13.41 4.45
C ALA A 157 -1.81 -14.48 5.33
N ARG A 158 -0.80 -15.18 4.79
CA ARG A 158 -0.05 -16.17 5.56
C ARG A 158 0.64 -15.52 6.75
N LEU A 159 1.37 -14.42 6.53
CA LEU A 159 2.09 -13.72 7.60
C LEU A 159 1.17 -13.10 8.65
N LEU A 160 -0.03 -12.66 8.27
CA LEU A 160 -1.06 -12.18 9.19
C LEU A 160 -1.60 -13.32 10.05
N TRP A 161 -1.81 -14.50 9.46
CA TRP A 161 -2.36 -15.64 10.20
C TRP A 161 -1.41 -16.14 11.30
N GLU A 162 -0.11 -16.23 10.99
CA GLU A 162 0.91 -16.82 11.86
C GLU A 162 0.95 -16.15 13.24
N GLY A 163 0.76 -16.95 14.29
CA GLY A 163 0.91 -16.54 15.69
C GLY A 163 -0.16 -15.59 16.24
N ARG A 164 -1.21 -15.24 15.47
CA ARG A 164 -2.23 -14.26 15.91
C ARG A 164 -3.56 -14.83 16.39
N GLY A 165 -3.74 -16.15 16.27
CA GLY A 165 -4.89 -16.88 16.82
C GLY A 165 -6.18 -16.79 16.00
N PHE A 166 -6.13 -16.32 14.75
CA PHE A 166 -7.28 -16.34 13.85
C PHE A 166 -7.68 -17.77 13.48
N ALA A 167 -8.98 -18.01 13.35
CA ALA A 167 -9.54 -19.28 12.87
C ALA A 167 -9.07 -19.61 11.44
N GLY A 168 -8.87 -18.57 10.63
CA GLY A 168 -8.30 -18.66 9.30
C GLY A 168 -8.09 -17.29 8.68
N VAL A 169 -7.28 -17.22 7.63
CA VAL A 169 -7.14 -16.04 6.79
C VAL A 169 -7.26 -16.48 5.34
N GLU A 170 -8.36 -16.11 4.71
CA GLU A 170 -8.64 -16.32 3.29
C GLU A 170 -8.33 -15.05 2.50
N THR A 171 -8.13 -15.19 1.20
CA THR A 171 -7.86 -14.07 0.29
C THR A 171 -8.93 -13.95 -0.77
N ALA A 172 -9.27 -12.72 -1.14
CA ALA A 172 -10.07 -12.42 -2.32
C ALA A 172 -9.57 -11.13 -2.99
N PHE A 173 -10.07 -10.87 -4.19
CA PHE A 173 -9.68 -9.70 -4.97
C PHE A 173 -10.91 -8.91 -5.39
N ALA A 174 -10.78 -7.58 -5.35
CA ALA A 174 -11.85 -6.67 -5.76
C ALA A 174 -12.02 -6.61 -7.28
N SER A 175 -10.96 -6.88 -8.03
CA SER A 175 -10.93 -6.87 -9.50
C SER A 175 -9.81 -7.76 -10.03
N LEU A 176 -9.74 -7.98 -11.35
CA LEU A 176 -8.58 -8.48 -12.11
C LEU A 176 -8.01 -9.87 -11.75
N ALA A 177 -8.39 -10.45 -10.61
CA ALA A 177 -7.92 -11.72 -10.10
C ALA A 177 -9.07 -12.45 -9.40
N ALA A 178 -8.93 -13.77 -9.29
CA ALA A 178 -9.86 -14.65 -8.59
C ALA A 178 -9.22 -15.20 -7.31
N PRO A 179 -10.00 -15.55 -6.27
CA PRO A 179 -11.45 -15.45 -6.21
C PRO A 179 -11.92 -14.00 -5.97
N ASP A 180 -13.14 -13.69 -6.42
CA ASP A 180 -13.79 -12.42 -6.08
C ASP A 180 -14.26 -12.39 -4.62
N VAL A 181 -14.64 -11.21 -4.12
CA VAL A 181 -15.07 -11.03 -2.72
C VAL A 181 -16.26 -11.92 -2.34
N PRO A 182 -17.35 -12.01 -3.13
CA PRO A 182 -18.44 -12.95 -2.84
C PRO A 182 -17.98 -14.40 -2.74
N SER A 183 -17.18 -14.89 -3.68
CA SER A 183 -16.65 -16.26 -3.66
C SER A 183 -15.75 -16.51 -2.45
N GLY A 184 -14.96 -15.50 -2.05
CA GLY A 184 -14.14 -15.55 -0.85
C GLY A 184 -14.98 -15.65 0.44
N LEU A 185 -16.09 -14.92 0.51
CA LEU A 185 -17.05 -15.01 1.62
C LEU A 185 -17.71 -16.39 1.68
N ASP A 186 -18.20 -16.89 0.54
CA ASP A 186 -18.81 -18.22 0.44
C ASP A 186 -17.84 -19.31 0.89
N ARG A 187 -16.57 -19.19 0.50
CA ARG A 187 -15.51 -20.09 0.95
C ARG A 187 -15.31 -20.02 2.47
N CYS A 188 -15.27 -18.83 3.06
CA CYS A 188 -15.17 -18.66 4.51
C CYS A 188 -16.33 -19.37 5.23
N VAL A 189 -17.56 -19.19 4.74
CA VAL A 189 -18.76 -19.84 5.30
C VAL A 189 -18.66 -21.36 5.20
N ARG A 190 -18.27 -21.89 4.03
CA ARG A 190 -18.09 -23.34 3.82
C ARG A 190 -17.01 -23.96 4.69
N LEU A 191 -15.99 -23.20 5.06
CA LEU A 191 -14.94 -23.61 6.00
C LEU A 191 -15.36 -23.49 7.47
N GLY A 192 -16.62 -23.10 7.75
CA GLY A 192 -17.17 -23.04 9.09
C GLY A 192 -16.86 -21.74 9.83
N ALA A 193 -16.59 -20.64 9.12
CA ALA A 193 -16.34 -19.34 9.75
C ALA A 193 -17.56 -18.90 10.59
N GLN A 194 -17.34 -18.64 11.87
CA GLN A 194 -18.38 -18.19 12.80
C GLN A 194 -18.48 -16.66 12.85
N ARG A 195 -17.38 -15.99 12.52
CA ARG A 195 -17.28 -14.54 12.34
C ARG A 195 -16.29 -14.27 11.22
N ILE A 196 -16.67 -13.45 10.27
CA ILE A 196 -15.79 -13.03 9.17
C ILE A 196 -15.51 -11.53 9.32
N VAL A 197 -14.24 -11.15 9.29
CA VAL A 197 -13.82 -9.75 9.15
C VAL A 197 -13.23 -9.56 7.77
N VAL A 198 -13.84 -8.70 6.97
CA VAL A 198 -13.33 -8.32 5.65
C VAL A 198 -12.34 -7.19 5.82
N LEU A 199 -11.08 -7.43 5.44
CA LEU A 199 -9.97 -6.50 5.64
C LEU A 199 -9.36 -6.11 4.29
N PRO A 200 -9.59 -4.89 3.79
CA PRO A 200 -8.94 -4.43 2.57
C PRO A 200 -7.45 -4.15 2.80
N VAL A 201 -6.58 -4.62 1.90
CA VAL A 201 -5.12 -4.39 1.97
C VAL A 201 -4.74 -3.09 1.26
N PHE A 202 -5.40 -1.98 1.62
CA PHE A 202 -5.06 -0.67 1.06
C PHE A 202 -4.65 0.32 2.14
N PRO A 203 -3.61 1.13 1.88
CA PRO A 203 -3.12 2.10 2.85
C PRO A 203 -4.04 3.32 3.05
N VAL A 204 -5.21 3.41 2.41
CA VAL A 204 -6.01 4.65 2.47
C VAL A 204 -7.51 4.39 2.66
N ARG A 205 -8.06 5.01 3.71
CA ARG A 205 -9.38 4.77 4.34
C ARG A 205 -10.54 4.61 3.35
N ARG A 206 -11.40 3.62 3.62
CA ARG A 206 -12.83 3.62 3.24
C ARG A 206 -13.65 4.27 4.35
#